data_AF-A0A7X7TA85-F1
#
_entry.id   AF-A0A7X7TA85-F1
#
_cell.length_a   1.000
_cell.length_b   1.000
_cell.length_c   1.000
_cell.angle_alpha   90.00
_cell.angle_beta   90.00
_cell.angle_gamma   90.00
#
_symmetry.space_group_name_H-M   'P 1'
#
loop_
_entity.id
_entity.type
_entity.pdbx_description
1 polymer ?
#
loop_
_entity_poly.entity_id
_entity_poly.type
_entity_poly.pdbx_seq_one_letter_code
_entity_poly.pdbx_strand_id
1 'polypeptide(L)' 'MNEFDQQDYVDKLINALGHHAGEVRHWAVMILAQRKEKRAIPYLERLQLESKDPSLVKAAEEAVKKIVSQED' A
#
# COMPACT_ATOMS: atom_id res chain seq x y z
N MET A 1 14.32 -15.13 -12.40
CA MET A 1 13.95 -14.34 -11.21
C MET A 1 12.66 -14.97 -10.70
N ASN A 2 12.75 -15.76 -9.63
CA ASN A 2 11.70 -16.72 -9.27
C ASN A 2 10.48 -16.00 -8.68
N GLU A 3 9.27 -16.45 -9.00
CA GLU A 3 8.00 -15.93 -8.44
C GLU A 3 7.98 -15.91 -6.89
N PHE A 4 8.78 -16.75 -6.25
CA PHE A 4 9.00 -16.77 -4.79
C PHE A 4 9.57 -15.46 -4.22
N ASP A 5 10.37 -14.69 -4.97
CA ASP A 5 10.92 -13.39 -4.54
C ASP A 5 9.85 -12.27 -4.58
N GLN A 6 8.87 -12.37 -5.49
CA GLN A 6 7.84 -11.34 -5.64
C GLN A 6 6.72 -11.48 -4.61
N GLN A 7 6.38 -12.70 -4.21
CA GLN A 7 5.35 -12.93 -3.20
C GLN A 7 5.78 -12.38 -1.84
N ASP A 8 7.03 -12.63 -1.45
CA ASP A 8 7.68 -12.08 -0.25
C ASP A 8 7.79 -10.54 -0.29
N TYR A 9 8.04 -9.96 -1.47
CA TYR A 9 8.17 -8.52 -1.62
C TYR A 9 6.87 -7.74 -1.29
N VAL A 10 5.72 -8.23 -1.76
CA VAL A 10 4.44 -7.55 -1.50
C VAL A 10 4.04 -7.68 -0.03
N ASP A 11 4.29 -8.83 0.58
CA ASP A 11 4.01 -9.06 2.00
C ASP A 11 4.89 -8.18 2.89
N LYS A 12 6.17 -7.97 2.51
CA LYS A 12 7.07 -7.00 3.17
C LYS A 12 6.53 -5.57 3.09
N LEU A 13 6.01 -5.15 1.93
CA LEU A 13 5.43 -3.82 1.78
C LEU A 13 4.13 -3.65 2.57
N ILE A 14 3.27 -4.68 2.60
CA ILE A 14 2.06 -4.69 3.43
C ILE A 14 2.44 -4.55 4.91
N ASN A 15 3.45 -5.29 5.37
CA ASN A 15 3.96 -5.16 6.74
C ASN A 15 4.53 -3.76 7.01
N ALA A 16 5.18 -3.14 6.02
CA ALA A 16 5.75 -1.80 6.15
C ALA A 16 4.69 -0.69 6.34
N LEU A 17 3.42 -0.94 6.00
CA LEU A 17 2.30 -0.03 6.31
C LEU A 17 2.12 0.18 7.83
N GLY A 18 2.56 -0.77 8.66
CA GLY A 18 2.54 -0.68 10.12
C GLY A 18 3.83 -0.11 10.74
N HIS A 19 4.79 0.34 9.93
CA HIS A 19 6.09 0.79 10.43
C HIS A 19 5.98 2.08 11.27
N HIS A 20 6.84 2.23 12.29
CA HIS A 20 6.80 3.37 13.21
C HIS A 20 7.13 4.71 12.51
N ALA A 21 8.10 4.70 11.60
CA ALA A 21 8.45 5.87 10.80
C ALA A 21 7.39 6.14 9.72
N GLY A 22 6.80 7.35 9.74
CA GLY A 22 5.77 7.74 8.78
C GLY A 22 6.23 7.77 7.33
N GLU A 23 7.50 8.13 7.11
CA GLU A 23 8.10 8.08 5.78
C GLU A 23 8.06 6.66 5.19
N VAL A 24 8.42 5.64 5.96
CA VAL A 24 8.39 4.24 5.51
C VAL A 24 6.97 3.81 5.11
N ARG A 25 5.95 4.22 5.89
CA ARG A 25 4.55 3.95 5.55
C ARG A 25 4.16 4.60 4.22
N HIS A 26 4.56 5.85 4.00
CA HIS A 26 4.32 6.56 2.74
C HIS A 26 4.96 5.86 1.54
N TRP A 27 6.24 5.48 1.66
CA TRP A 27 6.92 4.73 0.60
C TRP A 27 6.23 3.40 0.30
N ALA A 28 5.80 2.67 1.34
CA ALA A 28 5.08 1.42 1.17
C ALA A 28 3.77 1.62 0.38
N VAL A 29 2.96 2.62 0.76
CA VAL A 29 1.72 2.97 0.04
C VAL A 29 2.01 3.31 -1.43
N MET A 30 3.02 4.17 -1.68
CA MET A 30 3.39 4.59 -3.03
C MET A 30 3.82 3.42 -3.91
N ILE A 31 4.66 2.53 -3.39
CA ILE A 31 5.18 1.38 -4.14
C ILE A 31 4.05 0.41 -4.46
N LEU A 32 3.18 0.10 -3.49
CA LEU A 32 2.01 -0.77 -3.69
C LEU A 32 1.08 -0.21 -4.77
N ALA A 33 0.85 1.10 -4.77
CA ALA A 33 0.05 1.79 -5.78
C ALA A 33 0.70 1.77 -7.17
N GLN A 34 2.00 2.05 -7.26
CA GLN A 34 2.75 2.05 -8.52
C GLN A 34 2.77 0.67 -9.17
N ARG A 35 2.88 -0.38 -8.35
CA ARG A 35 2.89 -1.78 -8.80
C ARG A 35 1.50 -2.37 -8.99
N LYS A 36 0.44 -1.61 -8.69
CA LYS A 36 -0.96 -2.04 -8.81
C LYS A 36 -1.25 -3.32 -7.99
N GLU A 37 -0.68 -3.42 -6.80
CA GLU A 37 -0.78 -4.63 -5.96
C GLU A 37 -2.18 -4.77 -5.35
N LYS A 38 -3.10 -5.45 -6.05
CA LYS A 38 -4.50 -5.64 -5.61
C LYS A 38 -4.63 -6.28 -4.23
N ARG A 39 -3.69 -7.15 -3.86
CA ARG A 39 -3.64 -7.78 -2.53
C ARG A 39 -3.51 -6.78 -1.39
N ALA A 40 -3.00 -5.57 -1.65
CA ALA A 40 -2.83 -4.54 -0.64
C ALA A 40 -4.09 -3.72 -0.37
N ILE A 41 -5.12 -3.77 -1.23
CA ILE A 41 -6.35 -2.97 -1.09
C ILE A 41 -6.97 -3.06 0.32
N PRO A 42 -7.25 -4.25 0.91
CA PRO A 42 -7.86 -4.31 2.24
C PRO A 42 -6.98 -3.68 3.33
N TYR A 43 -5.66 -3.70 3.16
CA TYR A 43 -4.71 -3.09 4.09
C TYR A 43 -4.65 -1.56 3.94
N LEU A 44 -4.77 -1.06 2.71
CA LEU A 44 -4.85 0.37 2.43
C LEU A 44 -6.17 0.97 2.91
N GLU A 45 -7.29 0.26 2.73
CA GLU A 45 -8.60 0.66 3.26
C GLU A 45 -8.58 0.70 4.80
N ARG A 46 -7.99 -0.32 5.42
CA ARG A 46 -7.78 -0.32 6.88
C ARG A 46 -6.94 0.87 7.33
N LEU A 47 -5.88 1.22 6.59
CA LEU A 47 -5.03 2.37 6.89
C LEU A 47 -5.82 3.69 6.83
N GLN A 48 -6.78 3.83 5.92
CA GLN A 48 -7.66 5.01 5.83
C GLN A 48 -8.54 5.17 7.08
N LEU A 49 -8.98 4.05 7.67
CA LEU A 49 -9.86 4.05 8.84
C LEU A 49 -9.11 4.21 10.17
N GLU A 50 -7.92 3.64 10.28
CA GLU A 50 -7.17 3.56 11.55
C GLU A 50 -6.11 4.67 11.70
N SER A 51 -5.63 5.26 10.60
CA SER A 51 -4.60 6.29 10.65
C SER A 51 -5.15 7.63 11.13
N LYS A 52 -4.44 8.26 12.06
CA LYS A 52 -4.67 9.66 12.46
C LYS A 52 -3.87 10.66 11.62
N ASP A 53 -3.01 10.17 10.73
CA ASP A 53 -2.18 10.98 9.84
C ASP A 53 -2.96 11.27 8.54
N PRO A 54 -3.42 12.52 8.31
CA PRO A 54 -4.23 12.86 7.15
C PRO A 54 -3.48 12.70 5.83
N SER A 55 -2.15 12.90 5.84
CA SER A 55 -1.30 12.71 4.66
C SER A 55 -1.32 11.25 4.25
N LEU A 56 -1.20 10.35 5.22
CA LEU A 56 -1.20 8.91 4.98
C LEU A 56 -2.58 8.39 4.56
N VAL A 57 -3.66 8.90 5.15
CA VAL A 57 -5.04 8.57 4.74
C VAL A 57 -5.26 8.94 3.28
N LYS A 58 -4.89 10.16 2.89
CA LYS A 58 -5.02 10.63 1.50
C LYS A 58 -4.18 9.78 0.54
N ALA A 59 -2.94 9.47 0.90
CA ALA A 59 -2.09 8.61 0.09
C ALA A 59 -2.69 7.21 -0.10
N ALA A 60 -3.29 6.63 0.95
CA ALA A 60 -3.94 5.32 0.87
C ALA A 60 -5.21 5.35 0.00
N GLU A 61 -6.00 6.42 0.08
CA GLU A 61 -7.18 6.62 -0.78
C GLU A 61 -6.79 6.73 -2.26
N GLU A 62 -5.78 7.55 -2.57
CA GLU A 62 -5.26 7.70 -3.93
C GLU A 62 -4.66 6.38 -4.45
N ALA A 63 -3.99 5.62 -3.58
CA ALA A 63 -3.46 4.31 -3.91
C ALA A 63 -4.56 3.33 -4.31
N VAL A 64 -5.62 3.21 -3.51
CA VAL A 64 -6.77 2.33 -3.82
C VAL A 64 -7.39 2.73 -5.16
N LYS A 65 -7.68 4.02 -5.36
CA LYS A 65 -8.21 4.54 -6.65
C LYS A 65 -7.31 4.17 -7.82
N LYS A 66 -5.99 4.36 -7.70
CA LYS A 66 -5.04 4.03 -8.75
C LYS A 66 -5.00 2.54 -9.10
N ILE A 67 -5.14 1.68 -8.09
CA ILE A 67 -5.13 0.21 -8.27
C ILE A 67 -6.39 -0.24 -9.01
N VAL A 68 -7.57 0.32 -8.68
CA VAL A 68 -8.86 -0.08 -9.27
C VAL A 68 -9.18 0.60 -10.61
N SER A 69 -8.82 1.87 -10.81
CA SER A 69 -9.12 2.64 -12.05
C SER A 69 -8.26 2.25 -13.27
N GLN A 70 -7.62 1.09 -13.23
CA GLN A 70 -6.80 0.56 -14.32
C GLN A 70 -7.24 -0.86 -14.69
N GLU A 71 -8.47 -1.22 -14.30
CA GLU A 71 -9.16 -2.46 -14.67
C GLU A 71 -10.11 -2.28 -15.88
N ASP A 72 -10.09 -1.11 -16.53
CA ASP A 72 -10.81 -0.83 -17.79
C ASP A 72 -10.00 -1.22 -19.03
#